data_AF-A0A958KPP8-F1
#
_entry.id   AF-A0A958KPP8-F1
#
_cell.length_a   1.000
_cell.length_b   1.000
_cell.length_c   1.000
_cell.angle_alpha   90.00
_cell.angle_beta   90.00
_cell.angle_gamma   90.00
#
_symmetry.space_group_name_H-M   'P 1'
#
loop_
_entity.id
_entity.type
_entity.pdbx_description
1 polymer ?
#
loop_
_entity_poly.entity_id
_entity_poly.type
_entity_poly.pdbx_seq_one_letter_code
_entity_poly.pdbx_strand_id
1 'polypeptide(L)'
;MAITINTNIAALNAQRRLGQTTKGLSRSFERLSSGLRIVRASDDAAGLAIADSLKADQRIAGVAIRNANDGVSLISIADGALSEMGNVLSRMAELAEQSANGTLSSTQRSALSSEFV
;
A
#
# COMPACT_ATOMS: atom_id res chain seq x y z
N MET A 1 -22.04 -51.90 -40.34
CA MET A 1 -20.78 -51.71 -39.57
C MET A 1 -19.75 -52.63 -40.17
N ALA A 2 -18.68 -52.08 -40.74
CA ALA A 2 -17.57 -52.90 -41.20
C ALA A 2 -16.77 -53.38 -39.99
N ILE A 3 -16.65 -54.70 -39.80
CA ILE A 3 -15.83 -55.29 -38.74
C ILE A 3 -14.38 -55.27 -39.24
N THR A 4 -13.63 -54.26 -38.83
CA THR A 4 -12.19 -54.18 -39.07
C THR A 4 -11.45 -54.85 -37.92
N ILE A 5 -10.80 -56.00 -38.20
CA ILE A 5 -10.13 -56.84 -37.18
C ILE A 5 -8.85 -56.18 -36.62
N ASN A 6 -8.17 -55.36 -37.42
CA ASN A 6 -6.87 -54.79 -37.04
C ASN A 6 -6.95 -53.45 -36.30
N THR A 7 -8.05 -52.70 -36.43
CA THR A 7 -8.22 -51.37 -35.81
C THR A 7 -9.58 -51.26 -35.13
N ASN A 8 -9.56 -51.18 -33.80
CA ASN A 8 -10.76 -51.01 -32.99
C ASN A 8 -11.10 -49.52 -32.84
N ILE A 9 -11.95 -49.03 -33.75
CA ILE A 9 -12.39 -47.63 -33.78
C ILE A 9 -13.17 -47.26 -32.51
N ALA A 10 -13.92 -48.20 -31.92
CA ALA A 10 -14.67 -47.96 -30.68
C ALA A 10 -13.73 -47.72 -29.48
N ALA A 11 -12.67 -48.50 -29.35
CA ALA A 11 -11.63 -48.31 -28.33
C ALA A 11 -10.89 -46.98 -28.51
N LEU A 12 -10.51 -46.61 -29.74
CA LEU A 12 -9.88 -45.33 -30.05
C LEU A 12 -10.80 -44.14 -29.72
N ASN A 13 -12.11 -44.26 -29.99
CA ASN A 13 -13.10 -43.25 -29.61
C ASN A 13 -13.23 -43.11 -28.09
N ALA A 14 -13.27 -44.24 -27.37
CA ALA A 14 -13.31 -44.25 -25.90
C ALA A 14 -12.05 -43.59 -25.31
N GLN A 15 -10.87 -43.91 -25.84
CA GLN A 15 -9.60 -43.31 -25.41
C GLN A 15 -9.55 -41.80 -25.69
N ARG A 16 -10.04 -41.34 -26.86
CA ARG A 16 -10.14 -39.91 -27.17
C ARG A 16 -11.07 -39.17 -26.21
N ARG A 17 -12.23 -39.75 -25.90
CA ARG A 17 -13.19 -39.17 -24.94
C ARG A 17 -12.62 -39.13 -23.53
N LEU A 18 -11.97 -40.21 -23.08
CA LEU A 18 -11.28 -40.24 -21.79
C LEU A 18 -10.24 -39.12 -21.70
N GLY A 19 -9.40 -38.96 -22.73
CA GLY A 19 -8.40 -37.89 -22.78
C GLY A 19 -9.00 -36.48 -22.72
N GLN A 20 -10.17 -36.25 -23.33
CA GLN A 20 -10.87 -34.97 -23.22
C GLN A 20 -11.41 -34.74 -21.80
N THR A 21 -12.04 -35.75 -21.19
CA THR A 21 -12.55 -35.68 -19.81
C THR A 21 -11.43 -35.46 -18.80
N THR A 22 -10.31 -36.16 -18.91
CA THR A 22 -9.14 -35.99 -18.04
C THR A 22 -8.58 -34.56 -18.14
N LYS A 23 -8.53 -33.97 -19.35
CA LYS A 23 -8.11 -32.56 -19.51
C LYS A 23 -9.09 -31.59 -18.85
N GLY A 24 -10.39 -31.82 -18.97
CA GLY A 24 -11.41 -31.03 -18.30
C GLY A 24 -11.29 -31.10 -16.78
N LEU A 25 -11.12 -32.31 -16.23
CA LEU A 25 -10.93 -32.55 -14.80
C LEU A 25 -9.66 -31.85 -14.28
N SER A 26 -8.56 -31.94 -15.00
CA SER A 26 -7.30 -31.27 -14.62
C SER A 26 -7.45 -29.76 -14.52
N ARG A 27 -8.20 -29.12 -15.45
CA ARG A 27 -8.50 -27.68 -15.36
C ARG A 27 -9.37 -27.32 -14.15
N SER A 28 -10.37 -28.16 -13.83
CA SER A 28 -11.20 -27.95 -12.64
C SER A 28 -10.39 -28.04 -11.36
N PHE A 29 -9.48 -29.02 -11.26
CA PHE A 29 -8.56 -29.12 -10.12
C PHE A 29 -7.60 -27.93 -10.04
N GLU A 30 -7.08 -27.43 -11.15
CA GLU A 30 -6.22 -26.24 -11.18
C GLU A 30 -6.95 -25.00 -10.64
N ARG A 31 -8.19 -24.77 -11.08
CA ARG A 31 -9.03 -23.67 -10.56
C ARG A 31 -9.40 -23.85 -9.09
N LEU A 32 -9.72 -25.08 -8.68
CA LEU A 32 -10.03 -25.37 -7.27
C LEU A 32 -8.82 -25.15 -6.37
N SER A 33 -7.63 -25.58 -6.79
CA SER A 33 -6.39 -25.44 -6.03
C SER A 33 -5.90 -23.98 -5.93
N SER A 34 -6.13 -23.18 -6.97
CA SER A 34 -5.75 -21.77 -6.98
C SER A 34 -6.82 -20.87 -6.36
N GLY A 35 -8.08 -21.31 -6.31
CA GLY A 35 -9.23 -20.48 -5.94
C GLY A 35 -9.57 -19.41 -6.98
N LEU A 36 -8.87 -19.38 -8.13
CA LEU A 36 -9.03 -18.36 -9.16
C LEU A 36 -9.84 -18.92 -10.34
N ARG A 37 -10.79 -18.12 -10.83
CA ARG A 37 -11.55 -18.46 -12.05
C ARG A 37 -10.65 -18.45 -13.30
N ILE A 38 -9.74 -17.48 -13.38
CA ILE A 38 -8.80 -17.29 -14.49
C ILE A 38 -7.40 -17.59 -13.95
N VAL A 39 -6.80 -18.69 -14.39
CA VAL A 39 -5.44 -19.10 -13.97
C VAL A 39 -4.42 -18.85 -15.09
N ARG A 40 -4.87 -18.92 -16.36
CA ARG A 40 -4.00 -18.81 -17.54
C ARG A 40 -4.55 -17.75 -18.48
N ALA A 41 -3.66 -17.09 -19.22
CA ALA A 41 -4.04 -16.16 -20.29
C ALA A 41 -4.87 -16.83 -21.40
N SER A 42 -4.73 -18.16 -21.58
CA SER A 42 -5.53 -18.94 -22.52
C SER A 42 -7.00 -19.08 -22.13
N ASP A 43 -7.35 -18.88 -20.86
CA ASP A 43 -8.72 -19.00 -20.37
C ASP A 43 -9.51 -17.71 -20.62
N ASP A 44 -8.90 -16.56 -20.39
CA ASP A 44 -9.46 -15.22 -20.62
C ASP A 44 -8.34 -14.17 -20.57
N ALA A 45 -7.75 -13.84 -21.73
CA ALA A 45 -6.61 -12.93 -21.81
C ALA A 45 -6.98 -11.49 -21.39
N ALA A 46 -8.17 -11.02 -21.76
CA ALA A 46 -8.64 -9.68 -21.42
C ALA A 46 -8.96 -9.58 -19.92
N GLY A 47 -9.67 -10.58 -19.38
CA GLY A 47 -9.99 -10.63 -17.95
C GLY A 47 -8.74 -10.75 -17.08
N LEU A 48 -7.73 -11.52 -17.52
CA LEU A 48 -6.45 -11.61 -16.81
C LEU A 48 -5.70 -10.28 -16.84
N ALA A 49 -5.63 -9.60 -18.00
CA ALA A 49 -4.95 -8.30 -18.11
C ALA A 49 -5.59 -7.23 -17.21
N ILE A 50 -6.92 -7.19 -17.15
CA ILE A 50 -7.64 -6.28 -16.23
C ILE A 50 -7.35 -6.65 -14.77
N ALA A 51 -7.39 -7.94 -14.42
CA ALA A 51 -7.10 -8.40 -13.07
C ALA A 51 -5.67 -8.04 -12.63
N ASP A 52 -4.69 -8.18 -13.53
CA ASP A 52 -3.30 -7.81 -13.26
C ASP A 52 -3.12 -6.29 -13.12
N SER A 53 -3.83 -5.49 -13.94
CA SER A 53 -3.86 -4.03 -13.79
C SER A 53 -4.42 -3.64 -12.42
N LEU A 54 -5.58 -4.18 -12.03
CA LEU A 54 -6.19 -3.88 -10.73
C LEU A 54 -5.30 -4.33 -9.56
N LYS A 55 -4.59 -5.44 -9.71
CA LYS A 55 -3.62 -5.92 -8.72
C LYS A 55 -2.41 -4.99 -8.61
N ALA A 56 -1.95 -4.41 -9.73
CA ALA A 56 -0.92 -3.39 -9.72
C ALA A 56 -1.41 -2.12 -9.02
N ASP A 57 -2.61 -1.65 -9.36
CA ASP A 57 -3.24 -0.47 -8.74
C ASP A 57 -3.42 -0.66 -7.23
N GLN A 58 -3.83 -1.85 -6.79
CA GLN A 58 -3.92 -2.17 -5.36
C GLN A 58 -2.56 -2.02 -4.65
N ARG A 59 -1.47 -2.48 -5.27
CA ARG A 59 -0.12 -2.34 -4.70
C ARG A 59 0.32 -0.88 -4.66
N ILE A 60 0.04 -0.12 -5.72
CA ILE A 60 0.34 1.31 -5.82
C ILE A 60 -0.44 2.07 -4.75
N ALA A 61 -1.74 1.81 -4.61
CA ALA A 61 -2.59 2.40 -3.58
C ALA A 61 -2.05 2.10 -2.16
N GLY A 62 -1.57 0.88 -1.91
CA GLY A 62 -0.93 0.52 -0.65
C GLY A 62 0.34 1.33 -0.34
N VAL A 63 1.15 1.65 -1.36
CA VAL A 63 2.30 2.55 -1.20
C VAL A 63 1.83 3.99 -0.98
N ALA A 64 0.85 4.46 -1.75
CA ALA A 64 0.30 5.81 -1.64
C ALA A 64 -0.25 6.10 -0.23
N ILE A 65 -0.95 5.14 0.37
CA ILE A 65 -1.44 5.25 1.76
C ILE A 65 -0.27 5.38 2.74
N ARG A 66 0.80 4.58 2.58
CA ARG A 66 1.99 4.70 3.44
C ARG A 66 2.63 6.08 3.30
N ASN A 67 2.84 6.55 2.07
CA ASN A 67 3.40 7.88 1.83
C ASN A 67 2.54 9.00 2.42
N ALA A 68 1.21 8.87 2.35
CA ALA A 68 0.30 9.82 2.98
C ALA A 68 0.43 9.83 4.50
N ASN A 69 0.55 8.66 5.13
CA ASN A 69 0.77 8.56 6.58
C ASN A 69 2.12 9.16 6.98
N ASP A 70 3.19 8.93 6.21
CA ASP A 70 4.50 9.55 6.45
C ASP A 70 4.39 11.08 6.36
N GLY A 71 3.63 11.61 5.39
CA GLY A 71 3.34 13.03 5.27
C GLY A 71 2.57 13.59 6.48
N VAL A 72 1.58 12.85 6.98
CA VAL A 72 0.86 13.21 8.21
C VAL A 72 1.80 13.23 9.41
N SER A 73 2.69 12.25 9.55
CA SER A 73 3.69 12.22 10.62
C SER A 73 4.63 13.43 10.55
N LEU A 74 5.10 13.80 9.36
CA LEU A 74 5.92 15.00 9.18
C LEU A 74 5.18 16.28 9.57
N ILE A 75 3.92 16.42 9.17
CA ILE A 75 3.08 17.56 9.56
C ILE A 75 2.88 17.60 11.06
N SER A 76 2.66 16.46 11.72
CA SER A 76 2.52 16.40 13.18
C SER A 76 3.79 16.82 13.91
N ILE A 77 4.97 16.45 13.40
CA ILE A 77 6.26 16.91 13.94
C ILE A 77 6.41 18.42 13.75
N ALA A 78 6.05 18.93 12.57
CA ALA A 78 6.09 20.37 12.28
C ALA A 78 5.13 21.16 13.17
N ASP A 79 3.92 20.65 13.43
CA ASP A 79 2.93 21.25 14.32
C ASP A 79 3.44 21.30 15.77
N GLY A 80 4.04 20.21 16.26
CA GLY A 80 4.70 20.20 17.57
C GLY A 80 5.85 21.20 17.68
N ALA A 81 6.68 21.31 16.63
CA ALA A 81 7.75 22.30 16.58
C ALA A 81 7.22 23.75 16.56
N LEU A 82 6.13 24.02 15.82
CA LEU A 82 5.47 25.33 15.78
C LEU A 82 4.83 25.70 17.12
N SER A 83 4.24 24.72 17.81
CA SER A 83 3.71 24.92 19.17
C SER A 83 4.83 25.35 20.12
N GLU A 84 5.98 24.68 20.08
CA GLU A 84 7.12 25.04 20.92
C GLU A 84 7.72 26.40 20.55
N MET A 85 7.83 26.71 19.26
CA MET A 85 8.23 28.06 18.81
C MET A 85 7.28 29.14 19.35
N GLY A 86 5.97 28.88 19.39
CA GLY A 86 4.99 29.77 19.99
C GLY A 86 5.18 29.98 21.50
N ASN A 87 5.50 28.90 22.23
CA ASN A 87 5.82 28.98 23.66
C ASN A 87 7.08 29.84 23.89
N VAL A 88 8.14 29.61 23.11
CA VAL A 88 9.38 30.37 23.17
C VAL A 88 9.13 31.85 22.87
N LEU A 89 8.38 32.17 21.82
CA LEU A 89 8.04 33.55 21.47
C LEU A 89 7.23 34.25 22.58
N SER A 90 6.31 33.53 23.23
CA SER A 90 5.56 34.06 24.37
C SER A 90 6.49 34.35 25.56
N ARG A 91 7.43 33.43 25.84
CA ARG A 91 8.46 33.63 26.87
C ARG A 91 9.37 34.82 26.56
N MET A 92 9.79 34.98 25.31
CA MET A 92 10.58 36.13 24.86
C MET A 92 9.81 37.44 25.05
N ALA A 93 8.52 37.47 24.77
CA ALA A 93 7.67 38.64 25.00
C ALA A 93 7.55 38.99 26.50
N GLU A 94 7.39 37.98 27.37
CA GLU A 94 7.41 38.18 28.84
C GLU A 94 8.75 38.75 29.32
N LEU A 95 9.87 38.20 28.84
CA LEU A 95 11.21 38.67 29.19
C LEU A 95 11.44 40.12 28.72
N ALA A 96 10.95 40.47 27.52
CA ALA A 96 11.02 41.83 26.99
C ALA A 96 10.25 42.82 27.88
N GLU A 97 9.01 42.49 28.28
CA GLU A 97 8.21 43.33 29.19
C GLU A 97 8.85 43.44 30.58
N GLN A 98 9.37 42.32 31.11
CA GLN A 98 10.10 42.32 32.37
C GLN A 98 11.34 43.23 32.31
N SER A 99 12.07 43.23 31.19
CA SER A 99 13.25 44.07 31.01
C SER A 99 12.92 45.58 30.89
N ALA A 100 11.72 45.92 30.42
CA ALA A 100 11.24 47.28 30.25
C ALA A 100 10.83 47.95 31.58
N ASN A 101 10.68 47.17 32.66
CA ASN A 101 10.36 47.68 33.98
C ASN A 101 11.55 48.49 34.56
N GLY A 102 11.32 49.78 34.82
CA GLY A 102 12.34 50.74 35.29
C GLY A 102 12.91 50.48 36.69
N THR A 103 12.39 49.49 37.43
CA THR A 103 12.87 49.12 38.77
C THR A 103 14.02 48.10 38.77
N LEU A 104 14.31 47.43 37.64
CA LEU A 104 15.40 46.45 37.57
C LEU A 104 16.79 47.09 37.42
N SER A 105 17.73 46.57 38.21
CA SER A 105 19.15 46.92 38.10
C SER A 105 19.75 46.49 36.77
N SER A 106 20.90 47.07 36.40
CA SER A 106 21.65 46.69 35.20
C SER A 106 22.04 45.21 35.17
N THR A 107 22.43 44.64 36.33
CA THR A 107 22.78 43.23 36.47
C THR A 107 21.58 42.31 36.18
N GLN A 108 20.38 42.67 36.68
CA GLN A 108 19.18 41.87 36.43
C GLN A 108 18.70 41.98 34.98
N ARG A 109 18.77 43.17 34.37
CA ARG A 109 18.50 43.34 32.93
C ARG A 109 19.48 42.54 32.06
N SER A 110 20.75 42.45 32.46
CA SER A 110 21.73 41.62 31.76
C SER A 110 21.42 40.13 31.87
N ALA A 111 20.89 39.66 33.00
CA ALA A 111 20.48 38.27 33.16
C ALA A 111 19.25 37.93 32.28
N LEU A 112 18.25 38.81 32.24
CA LEU A 112 17.08 38.65 31.34
C LEU A 112 17.50 38.63 29.86
N SER A 113 18.43 39.50 29.46
CA SER A 113 18.97 39.50 28.10
C SER A 113 19.73 38.23 27.74
N SER A 114 20.31 37.53 28.73
CA SER A 114 20.99 36.25 28.53
C SER A 114 20.02 35.08 28.39
N GLU A 115 18.77 35.20 28.83
CA GLU A 115 17.72 34.19 28.64
C GLU A 115 16.95 34.41 27.32
N PHE A 116 16.93 35.65 26.82
CA PHE A 116 16.28 36.01 25.56
C PHE A 116 17.02 35.51 24.31
N VAL A 117 18.33 35.24 24.41
CA VAL A 117 19.25 34.83 23.33
C VAL A 117 19.76 33.43 23.59
#